data_AF-A0A090ZAA6-F1
#
_entry.id   AF-A0A090ZAA6-F1
#
_cell.length_a   1.000
_cell.length_b   1.000
_cell.length_c   1.000
_cell.angle_alpha   90.00
_cell.angle_beta   90.00
_cell.angle_gamma   90.00
#
_symmetry.space_group_name_H-M   'P 1'
#
loop_
_entity.id
_entity.type
_entity.pdbx_description
1 polymer ?
#
loop_
_entity_poly.entity_id
_entity_poly.type
_entity_poly.pdbx_seq_one_letter_code
_entity_poly.pdbx_strand_id
1 'polypeptide(L)'
;MVFVRHRTKKNEWLAVLTTDLSLSVEDVIRIYGIRWGIEVFFKCTKSLLRLQKEFQGRSYDLLISHTTIVFSRYILLAWQHRQSTDARSFGGLFYVLCDEVGTLDWAIALQQLLDLINEITTKAGKKLSALIQRQLQQWIATLPSYIKACLPISCCES
;
A
#
# COMPACT_ATOMS: atom_id res chain seq x y z
N MET A 1 22.71 -20.10 -9.02
CA MET A 1 22.92 -20.62 -7.65
C MET A 1 23.29 -19.44 -6.75
N VAL A 2 22.65 -19.31 -5.58
CA VAL A 2 22.86 -18.19 -4.64
C VAL A 2 23.36 -18.76 -3.30
N PHE A 3 24.43 -18.18 -2.75
CA PHE A 3 24.96 -18.55 -1.45
C PHE A 3 24.70 -17.46 -0.42
N VAL A 4 24.05 -17.82 0.67
CA VAL A 4 23.74 -16.93 1.79
C VAL A 4 24.56 -17.36 3.00
N ARG A 5 25.45 -16.47 3.47
CA ARG A 5 26.28 -16.74 4.64
C ARG A 5 25.49 -16.50 5.93
N HIS A 6 25.64 -17.39 6.90
CA HIS A 6 25.06 -17.18 8.22
C HIS A 6 25.72 -15.97 8.91
N ARG A 7 24.92 -15.02 9.42
CA ARG A 7 25.42 -13.76 10.02
C ARG A 7 26.36 -14.01 11.20
N THR A 8 25.98 -14.91 12.10
CA THR A 8 26.76 -15.21 13.33
C THR A 8 27.82 -16.30 13.14
N LYS A 9 27.50 -17.38 12.42
CA LYS A 9 28.37 -18.54 12.27
C LYS A 9 29.12 -18.52 10.95
N LYS A 10 30.39 -18.10 11.00
CA LYS A 10 31.21 -17.80 9.81
C LYS A 10 31.40 -18.96 8.83
N ASN A 11 31.27 -20.21 9.29
CA ASN A 11 31.46 -21.42 8.49
C ASN A 11 30.13 -22.02 7.98
N GLU A 12 28.98 -21.50 8.43
CA GLU A 12 27.67 -21.96 7.96
C GLU A 12 27.18 -21.10 6.80
N TRP A 13 26.69 -21.77 5.76
CA TRP A 13 26.13 -21.14 4.57
C TRP A 13 24.92 -21.95 4.08
N LEU A 14 24.01 -21.24 3.42
CA LEU A 14 22.84 -21.79 2.76
C LEU A 14 23.01 -21.60 1.25
N ALA A 15 22.91 -22.68 0.47
CA ALA A 15 22.80 -22.58 -0.97
C ALA A 15 21.35 -22.68 -1.41
N VAL A 16 20.92 -21.72 -2.23
CA VAL A 16 19.62 -21.71 -2.89
C VAL A 16 19.83 -21.94 -4.38
N LEU A 17 19.17 -22.97 -4.91
CA LEU A 17 19.15 -23.29 -6.33
C LEU A 17 17.80 -22.86 -6.91
N THR A 18 17.82 -22.25 -8.07
CA THR A 18 16.64 -21.85 -8.84
C THR A 18 16.77 -22.41 -10.25
N THR A 19 15.65 -22.83 -10.82
CA THR A 19 15.55 -23.23 -12.23
C THR A 19 15.34 -22.03 -13.15
N ASP A 20 14.87 -20.91 -12.60
CA ASP A 20 14.66 -19.67 -13.33
C ASP A 20 15.91 -18.79 -13.23
N LEU A 21 16.51 -18.50 -14.38
CA LEU A 21 17.73 -17.71 -14.52
C LEU A 21 17.43 -16.21 -14.74
N SER A 22 16.17 -15.84 -14.94
CA SER A 22 15.77 -14.44 -15.12
C SER A 22 15.62 -13.67 -13.80
N LEU A 23 15.51 -14.39 -12.68
CA LEU A 23 15.32 -13.82 -11.36
C LEU A 23 16.58 -13.14 -10.83
N SER A 24 16.39 -11.98 -10.21
CA SER A 24 17.43 -11.31 -9.44
C SER A 24 17.79 -12.12 -8.18
N VAL A 25 18.98 -11.87 -7.63
CA VAL A 25 19.44 -12.54 -6.40
C VAL A 25 18.50 -12.22 -5.23
N GLU A 26 18.04 -10.97 -5.16
CA GLU A 26 17.11 -10.47 -4.16
C GLU A 26 15.77 -11.21 -4.24
N ASP A 27 15.25 -11.44 -5.45
CA ASP A 27 14.00 -12.17 -5.65
C ASP A 27 14.12 -13.66 -5.29
N VAL A 28 15.25 -14.29 -5.63
CA VAL A 28 15.51 -15.68 -5.22
C VAL A 28 15.49 -15.80 -3.69
N ILE A 29 16.16 -14.87 -2.99
CA ILE A 29 16.17 -14.85 -1.52
C ILE A 29 14.77 -14.55 -0.96
N ARG A 30 14.04 -13.60 -1.56
CA ARG A 30 12.68 -13.23 -1.15
C ARG A 30 11.72 -14.41 -1.27
N ILE A 31 11.73 -15.11 -2.40
CA ILE A 31 10.91 -16.31 -2.64
C ILE A 31 11.28 -17.41 -1.64
N TYR A 32 12.59 -17.64 -1.42
CA TYR A 32 13.04 -18.59 -0.41
C TYR A 32 12.58 -18.21 1.01
N GLY A 33 12.53 -16.91 1.33
CA GLY A 33 11.99 -16.40 2.59
C GLY A 33 10.52 -16.74 2.79
N ILE A 34 9.71 -16.71 1.72
CA ILE A 34 8.28 -17.10 1.78
C ILE A 34 8.13 -18.58 2.15
N ARG A 35 9.04 -19.46 1.69
CA ARG A 35 9.06 -20.89 2.04
C ARG A 35 9.04 -21.12 3.55
N TRP A 36 9.72 -20.28 4.34
CA TRP A 36 9.77 -20.39 5.80
C TRP A 36 8.37 -20.38 6.45
N GLY A 37 7.37 -19.82 5.76
CA GLY A 37 5.97 -19.86 6.20
C GLY A 37 5.47 -21.28 6.50
N ILE A 38 5.95 -22.31 5.77
CA ILE A 38 5.53 -23.69 6.03
C ILE A 38 6.05 -24.25 7.36
N GLU A 39 7.23 -23.80 7.79
CA GLU A 39 7.82 -24.24 9.06
C GLU A 39 7.06 -23.63 10.24
N VAL A 40 6.66 -22.36 10.12
CA VAL A 40 5.78 -21.68 11.08
C VAL A 40 4.41 -22.36 11.11
N PHE A 41 3.85 -22.70 9.95
CA PHE A 41 2.60 -23.46 9.84
C PHE A 41 2.68 -24.80 10.58
N PHE A 42 3.70 -25.62 10.32
CA PHE A 42 3.84 -26.92 10.98
C PHE A 42 4.13 -26.79 12.48
N LYS A 43 4.86 -25.75 12.89
CA LYS A 43 5.06 -25.44 14.31
C LYS A 43 3.72 -25.14 14.98
N CYS A 44 2.94 -24.20 14.44
CA CYS A 44 1.65 -23.79 15.01
C CYS A 44 0.62 -24.92 15.01
N THR A 45 0.48 -25.67 13.91
CA THR A 45 -0.49 -26.77 13.84
C THR A 45 -0.19 -27.87 14.85
N LYS A 46 1.09 -28.24 15.03
CA LYS A 46 1.49 -29.24 16.03
C LYS A 46 1.38 -28.74 17.47
N SER A 47 1.80 -27.50 17.75
CA SER A 47 1.86 -26.99 19.12
C SER A 47 0.54 -26.43 19.63
N LEU A 48 -0.23 -25.75 18.77
CA LEU A 48 -1.44 -25.01 19.16
C LEU A 48 -2.72 -25.73 18.74
N LEU A 49 -2.73 -26.33 17.55
CA LEU A 49 -3.92 -26.97 16.98
C LEU A 49 -3.91 -28.49 17.12
N ARG A 50 -3.04 -29.01 18.00
CA ARG A 50 -2.98 -30.43 18.41
C ARG A 50 -2.94 -31.41 17.24
N LEU A 51 -2.24 -31.08 16.15
CA LEU A 51 -2.01 -32.01 15.05
C LEU A 51 -1.44 -33.34 15.61
N GLN A 52 -2.09 -34.47 15.28
CA GLN A 52 -1.84 -35.83 15.79
C GLN A 52 -2.05 -36.07 17.29
N LYS A 53 -2.48 -35.07 18.06
CA LYS A 53 -2.69 -35.16 19.52
C LYS A 53 -4.14 -35.00 19.94
N GLU A 54 -5.00 -34.42 19.10
CA GLU A 54 -6.41 -34.18 19.42
C GLU A 54 -7.20 -35.49 19.54
N PHE A 55 -6.91 -36.48 18.69
CA PHE A 55 -7.56 -37.79 18.68
C PHE A 55 -6.54 -38.91 18.46
N GLN A 56 -6.81 -40.07 19.05
CA GLN A 56 -6.04 -41.31 18.87
C GLN A 56 -6.94 -42.33 18.18
N GLY A 57 -6.91 -42.37 16.84
CA GLY A 57 -7.66 -43.38 16.09
C GLY A 57 -6.81 -44.04 15.02
N ARG A 58 -7.22 -45.25 14.62
CA ARG A 58 -6.44 -46.16 13.77
C ARG A 58 -6.93 -46.23 12.32
N SER A 59 -8.04 -45.53 12.00
CA SER A 59 -8.57 -45.48 10.64
C SER A 59 -7.84 -44.44 9.80
N TYR A 60 -7.58 -44.78 8.54
CA TYR A 60 -6.94 -43.87 7.58
C TYR A 60 -7.83 -42.67 7.25
N ASP A 61 -9.14 -42.88 7.09
CA ASP A 61 -10.10 -41.81 6.82
C ASP A 61 -10.16 -40.79 7.96
N LEU A 62 -10.02 -41.27 9.20
CA LEU A 62 -9.94 -40.40 10.37
C LEU A 62 -8.67 -39.54 10.33
N LEU A 63 -7.52 -40.13 9.97
CA LEU A 63 -6.25 -39.40 9.89
C LEU A 63 -6.29 -38.29 8.83
N ILE A 64 -6.88 -38.59 7.66
CA ILE A 64 -7.09 -37.60 6.59
C ILE A 64 -8.02 -36.50 7.10
N SER A 65 -9.20 -36.87 7.60
CA SER A 65 -10.21 -35.91 8.05
C SER A 65 -9.66 -34.99 9.15
N HIS A 66 -8.97 -35.56 10.13
CA HIS A 66 -8.33 -34.82 11.21
C HIS A 66 -7.29 -33.81 10.68
N THR A 67 -6.40 -34.25 9.79
CA THR A 67 -5.37 -33.38 9.21
C THR A 67 -6.01 -32.24 8.43
N THR A 68 -7.01 -32.53 7.60
CA THR A 68 -7.77 -31.53 6.84
C THR A 68 -8.45 -30.51 7.76
N ILE A 69 -9.10 -30.95 8.83
CA ILE A 69 -9.76 -30.06 9.79
C ILE A 69 -8.73 -29.14 10.47
N VAL A 70 -7.62 -29.68 10.96
CA VAL A 70 -6.56 -28.90 11.60
C VAL A 70 -5.97 -27.85 10.64
N PHE A 71 -5.77 -28.23 9.37
CA PHE A 71 -5.22 -27.32 8.36
C PHE A 71 -6.22 -26.21 8.02
N SER A 72 -7.50 -26.55 7.82
CA SER A 72 -8.56 -25.56 7.58
C SER A 72 -8.71 -24.58 8.76
N ARG A 73 -8.66 -25.08 10.00
CA ARG A 73 -8.66 -24.24 11.21
C ARG A 73 -7.49 -23.26 11.22
N TYR A 74 -6.28 -23.73 10.89
CA TYR A 74 -5.13 -22.84 10.77
C TYR A 74 -5.35 -21.75 9.73
N ILE A 75 -5.82 -22.11 8.53
CA ILE A 75 -6.03 -21.15 7.43
C ILE A 75 -7.00 -20.05 7.85
N LEU A 76 -8.14 -20.43 8.47
CA LEU A 76 -9.13 -19.48 8.96
C LEU A 76 -8.55 -18.54 10.03
N LEU A 77 -7.84 -19.09 11.02
CA LEU A 77 -7.21 -18.30 12.08
C LEU A 77 -6.12 -17.37 11.55
N ALA A 78 -5.29 -17.85 10.62
CA ALA A 78 -4.24 -17.05 9.99
C ALA A 78 -4.83 -15.92 9.14
N TRP A 79 -5.92 -16.19 8.42
CA TRP A 79 -6.65 -15.16 7.68
C TRP A 79 -7.24 -14.11 8.62
N GLN A 80 -7.95 -14.52 9.68
CA GLN A 80 -8.53 -13.59 10.64
C GLN A 80 -7.46 -12.74 11.33
N HIS A 81 -6.33 -13.34 11.70
CA HIS A 81 -5.22 -12.63 12.33
C HIS A 81 -4.60 -11.59 11.38
N ARG A 82 -4.50 -11.88 10.07
CA ARG A 82 -4.05 -10.89 9.08
C ARG A 82 -5.02 -9.72 8.97
N GLN A 83 -6.33 -10.00 8.93
CA GLN A 83 -7.34 -8.93 8.89
C GLN A 83 -7.27 -8.01 10.11
N SER A 84 -6.97 -8.55 11.30
CA SER A 84 -6.89 -7.74 12.51
C SER A 84 -5.56 -7.02 12.73
N THR A 85 -4.47 -7.47 12.09
CA THR A 85 -3.10 -7.05 12.47
C THR A 85 -2.32 -6.41 11.32
N ASP A 86 -2.65 -6.75 10.06
CA ASP A 86 -1.90 -6.25 8.91
C ASP A 86 -2.54 -4.98 8.33
N ALA A 87 -1.86 -3.84 8.53
CA ALA A 87 -2.26 -2.56 7.96
C ALA A 87 -2.21 -2.54 6.41
N ARG A 88 -1.49 -3.47 5.76
CA ARG A 88 -1.52 -3.60 4.29
C ARG A 88 -2.86 -4.08 3.75
N SER A 89 -3.73 -4.62 4.59
CA SER A 89 -5.14 -4.88 4.25
C SER A 89 -5.88 -3.58 3.91
N PHE A 90 -5.44 -2.44 4.47
CA PHE A 90 -5.88 -1.11 4.07
C PHE A 90 -5.16 -0.59 2.82
N GLY A 91 -4.26 -1.34 2.17
CA GLY A 91 -3.60 -0.89 0.94
C GLY A 91 -4.61 -0.59 -0.18
N GLY A 92 -5.69 -1.39 -0.27
CA GLY A 92 -6.81 -1.09 -1.15
C GLY A 92 -7.57 0.18 -0.74
N LEU A 93 -7.85 0.34 0.56
CA LEU A 93 -8.48 1.56 1.09
C LEU A 93 -7.59 2.79 0.88
N PHE A 94 -6.27 2.67 1.04
CA PHE A 94 -5.30 3.72 0.79
C PHE A 94 -5.29 4.11 -0.69
N TYR A 95 -5.37 3.15 -1.61
CA TYR A 95 -5.46 3.44 -3.04
C TYR A 95 -6.77 4.16 -3.39
N VAL A 96 -7.91 3.73 -2.83
CA VAL A 96 -9.21 4.40 -2.98
C VAL A 96 -9.18 5.80 -2.37
N LEU A 97 -8.60 5.96 -1.18
CA LEU A 97 -8.43 7.28 -0.54
C LEU A 97 -7.47 8.17 -1.33
N CYS A 98 -6.42 7.64 -1.96
CA CYS A 98 -5.55 8.41 -2.84
C CYS A 98 -6.25 8.81 -4.14
N ASP A 99 -7.09 7.94 -4.69
CA ASP A 99 -7.95 8.23 -5.84
C ASP A 99 -8.95 9.34 -5.47
N GLU A 100 -9.57 9.25 -4.29
CA GLU A 100 -10.49 10.25 -3.74
C GLU A 100 -9.78 11.57 -3.37
N VAL A 101 -8.55 11.53 -2.84
CA VAL A 101 -7.72 12.73 -2.64
C VAL A 101 -7.29 13.33 -3.99
N GLY A 102 -7.12 12.50 -5.03
CA GLY A 102 -6.97 12.94 -6.41
C GLY A 102 -8.22 13.65 -6.96
N THR A 103 -9.40 13.43 -6.37
CA THR A 103 -10.63 14.16 -6.75
C THR A 103 -10.71 15.58 -6.17
N LEU A 104 -9.82 15.97 -5.25
CA LEU A 104 -9.47 17.37 -5.05
C LEU A 104 -8.54 17.77 -6.20
N ASP A 105 -9.16 17.90 -7.39
CA ASP A 105 -8.50 18.28 -8.62
C ASP A 105 -7.67 19.56 -8.38
N TRP A 106 -6.44 19.59 -8.86
CA TRP A 106 -5.57 20.76 -8.77
C TRP A 106 -6.25 22.02 -9.32
N ALA A 107 -7.13 21.84 -10.31
CA ALA A 107 -7.98 22.90 -10.83
C ALA A 107 -8.93 23.46 -9.76
N ILE A 108 -9.59 22.60 -8.97
CA ILE A 108 -10.50 22.99 -7.88
C ILE A 108 -9.73 23.69 -6.75
N ALA A 109 -8.56 23.16 -6.36
CA ALA A 109 -7.74 23.79 -5.34
C ALA A 109 -7.20 25.17 -5.78
N LEU A 110 -6.79 25.30 -7.05
CA LEU A 110 -6.39 26.58 -7.63
C LEU A 110 -7.54 27.57 -7.71
N GLN A 111 -8.74 27.11 -8.04
CA GLN A 111 -9.93 27.95 -8.09
C GLN A 111 -10.31 28.47 -6.70
N GLN A 112 -10.30 27.62 -5.67
CA GLN A 112 -10.54 28.03 -4.29
C GLN A 112 -9.51 29.05 -3.78
N LEU A 113 -8.24 28.90 -4.17
CA LEU A 113 -7.19 29.86 -3.83
C LEU A 113 -7.44 31.23 -4.48
N LEU A 114 -7.89 31.27 -5.73
CA LEU A 114 -8.26 32.51 -6.40
C LEU A 114 -9.48 33.18 -5.76
N ASP A 115 -10.48 32.40 -5.36
CA ASP A 115 -11.67 32.91 -4.66
C ASP A 115 -11.32 33.54 -3.31
N LEU A 116 -10.43 32.91 -2.53
CA LEU A 116 -9.88 33.46 -1.28
C LEU A 116 -9.14 34.77 -1.52
N ILE A 117 -8.30 34.86 -2.56
CA ILE A 117 -7.58 36.10 -2.89
C ILE A 117 -8.57 37.20 -3.29
N ASN A 118 -9.61 36.88 -4.06
CA ASN A 118 -10.66 37.83 -4.41
C ASN A 118 -11.43 38.31 -3.18
N GLU A 119 -11.78 37.42 -2.24
CA GLU A 119 -12.45 37.79 -1.00
C GLU A 119 -11.59 38.74 -0.15
N ILE A 120 -10.29 38.46 -0.01
CA ILE A 120 -9.33 39.35 0.67
C ILE A 120 -9.24 40.70 -0.04
N THR A 121 -9.27 40.71 -1.37
CA THR A 121 -9.22 41.92 -2.20
C THR A 121 -10.45 42.81 -1.96
N THR A 122 -11.64 42.23 -1.77
CA THR A 122 -12.85 43.01 -1.45
C THR A 122 -12.83 43.64 -0.05
N LYS A 123 -12.12 43.03 0.90
CA LYS A 123 -11.96 43.52 2.28
C LYS A 123 -10.77 44.47 2.43
N ALA A 124 -9.86 44.48 1.46
CA ALA A 124 -8.67 45.33 1.44
C ALA A 124 -8.99 46.77 0.99
N GLY A 125 -8.20 47.74 1.47
CA GLY A 125 -8.30 49.13 1.00
C GLY A 125 -7.99 49.27 -0.49
N LYS A 126 -8.62 50.26 -1.16
CA LYS A 126 -8.56 50.47 -2.64
C LYS A 126 -7.17 50.41 -3.28
N LYS A 127 -6.13 50.85 -2.56
CA LYS A 127 -4.74 50.84 -3.06
C LYS A 127 -4.13 49.43 -3.05
N LEU A 128 -4.44 48.64 -2.02
CA LEU A 128 -3.94 47.28 -1.87
C LEU A 128 -4.68 46.32 -2.81
N SER A 129 -5.99 46.49 -2.99
CA SER A 129 -6.77 45.69 -3.92
C SER A 129 -6.30 45.85 -5.37
N ALA A 130 -6.06 47.10 -5.81
CA ALA A 130 -5.50 47.38 -7.13
C ALA A 130 -4.12 46.75 -7.36
N LEU A 131 -3.29 46.68 -6.31
CA LEU A 131 -1.98 46.04 -6.38
C LEU A 131 -2.09 44.53 -6.51
N ILE A 132 -2.92 43.90 -5.68
CA ILE A 132 -3.17 42.45 -5.71
C ILE A 132 -3.70 42.03 -7.08
N GLN A 133 -4.69 42.76 -7.61
CA GLN A 133 -5.30 42.44 -8.90
C GLN A 133 -4.30 42.59 -10.07
N ARG A 134 -3.43 43.61 -10.03
CA ARG A 134 -2.35 43.77 -11.01
C ARG A 134 -1.35 42.62 -10.98
N GLN A 135 -0.95 42.18 -9.78
CA GLN A 135 -0.01 41.06 -9.63
C GLN A 135 -0.62 39.73 -10.07
N LEU A 136 -1.90 39.51 -9.75
CA LEU A 136 -2.62 38.31 -10.14
C LEU A 136 -2.73 38.18 -11.66
N GLN A 137 -3.04 39.28 -12.36
CA GLN A 137 -3.08 39.33 -13.82
C GLN A 137 -1.71 39.06 -14.46
N GLN A 138 -0.63 39.64 -13.89
CA GLN A 138 0.74 39.37 -14.36
C GLN A 138 1.11 37.89 -14.18
N TRP A 139 0.79 37.31 -13.03
CA TRP A 139 1.04 35.90 -12.75
C TRP A 139 0.26 34.99 -13.70
N ILE A 140 -1.04 35.23 -13.91
CA ILE A 140 -1.86 34.48 -14.87
C ILE A 140 -1.27 34.56 -16.27
N ALA A 141 -0.79 35.74 -16.71
CA ALA A 141 -0.17 35.91 -18.02
C ALA A 141 1.09 35.04 -18.20
N THR A 142 1.86 34.82 -17.14
CA THR A 142 3.08 33.97 -17.15
C THR A 142 2.82 32.47 -17.11
N LEU A 143 1.59 32.03 -16.81
CA LEU A 143 1.28 30.59 -16.72
C LEU A 143 1.32 29.88 -18.09
N PRO A 144 1.76 28.60 -18.13
CA PRO A 144 1.64 27.74 -19.31
C PRO A 144 0.19 27.59 -19.78
N SER A 145 0.00 27.36 -21.09
CA SER A 145 -1.32 27.24 -21.73
C SER A 145 -2.20 26.13 -21.13
N TYR A 146 -1.59 25.02 -20.72
CA TYR A 146 -2.32 23.90 -20.11
C TYR A 146 -2.88 24.25 -18.72
N ILE A 147 -2.23 25.13 -17.94
CA ILE A 147 -2.74 25.59 -16.63
C ILE A 147 -3.82 26.66 -16.82
N LYS A 148 -3.65 27.54 -17.82
CA LYS A 148 -4.67 28.54 -18.19
C LYS A 148 -6.00 27.90 -18.58
N ALA A 149 -5.96 26.74 -19.25
CA ALA A 149 -7.16 25.97 -19.60
C ALA A 149 -7.90 25.40 -18.38
N CYS A 150 -7.20 25.18 -17.25
CA CYS A 150 -7.78 24.71 -16.01
C CYS A 150 -8.40 25.82 -15.15
N LEU A 151 -8.08 27.08 -15.45
CA LEU A 151 -8.69 28.23 -14.80
C LEU A 151 -9.92 28.62 -15.62
N PRO A 152 -11.16 28.47 -15.11
CA PRO A 152 -12.33 29.06 -15.75
C PRO A 152 -12.27 30.56 -15.48
N ILE A 153 -11.35 31.25 -16.16
CA ILE A 153 -11.28 32.70 -16.15
C ILE A 153 -12.52 33.13 -16.91
N SER A 154 -13.63 33.33 -16.20
CA SER A 154 -14.70 34.17 -16.71
C SER A 154 -14.06 35.53 -16.94
N CYS A 155 -13.61 35.76 -18.15
CA CYS A 155 -13.46 37.11 -18.67
C CYS A 155 -14.86 37.71 -18.53
N CYS A 156 -15.09 38.42 -17.43
CA CYS A 156 -16.20 39.33 -17.32
C CYS A 156 -15.95 40.40 -18.39
N GLU A 157 -16.41 40.13 -19.61
CA GLU A 157 -16.63 41.17 -20.59
C GLU A 157 -17.63 42.14 -19.98
N SER A 158 -17.22 43.41 -19.96
CA SER A 158 -17.99 44.54 -19.45
C SER A 158 -19.21 44.84 -20.32
#